data_AF-A0A5M3Q1W6-F1
#
_entry.id   AF-A0A5M3Q1W6-F1
#
_cell.length_a   1.000
_cell.length_b   1.000
_cell.length_c   1.000
_cell.angle_alpha   90.00
_cell.angle_beta   90.00
_cell.angle_gamma   90.00
#
_symmetry.space_group_name_H-M   'P 1'
#
loop_
_entity.id
_entity.type
_entity.pdbx_description
1 polymer ?
#
loop_
_entity_poly.entity_id
_entity_poly.type
_entity_poly.pdbx_seq_one_letter_code
_entity_poly.pdbx_strand_id
1 'polypeptide(L)'
;MTISSNGPRFNASTLFTLVFFDRSRDSDAEAAMNGPYLFQTRAEALESLWNYVSGRIPACCADPFFDEAESLGLEVEDETGDITPILESANAEQREAIIDWYFEYSDDDETEAFYEITEHTPSAPESEEPLENYSVFGFYEETGQSFLDHVQASNEYDAMRVSAESRPDATYLCAMAGLLRESAGVAFAGEGVVDAQTILEQSDVFC
;
A
#
# COMPACT_ATOMS: atom_id res chain seq x y z
N MET A 1 31.93 24.07 -5.16
CA MET A 1 30.93 23.39 -6.01
C MET A 1 29.97 22.70 -5.06
N THR A 2 28.80 23.29 -4.87
CA THR A 2 27.75 22.78 -3.97
C THR A 2 26.79 22.00 -4.86
N ILE A 3 26.73 20.68 -4.69
CA ILE A 3 25.77 19.85 -5.43
C ILE A 3 24.42 20.07 -4.76
N SER A 4 23.58 20.87 -5.41
CA SER A 4 22.19 21.06 -5.03
C SER A 4 21.41 19.83 -5.50
N SER A 5 21.16 18.87 -4.62
CA SER A 5 20.29 17.72 -4.87
C SER A 5 18.81 18.15 -4.84
N ASN A 6 18.36 18.85 -5.87
CA ASN A 6 16.93 18.96 -6.18
C ASN A 6 16.50 17.66 -6.86
N GLY A 7 16.37 16.59 -6.07
CA GLY A 7 15.58 15.44 -6.47
C GLY A 7 14.13 15.86 -6.65
N PRO A 8 13.38 15.27 -7.60
CA PRO A 8 11.95 15.53 -7.74
C PRO A 8 11.26 15.18 -6.43
N ARG A 9 10.64 16.18 -5.79
CA ARG A 9 9.71 15.93 -4.68
C ARG A 9 8.54 15.16 -5.28
N PHE A 10 8.47 13.86 -5.05
CA PHE A 10 7.23 13.12 -5.23
C PHE A 10 6.22 13.73 -4.26
N ASN A 11 5.28 14.53 -4.78
CA ASN A 11 4.09 14.87 -4.03
C ASN A 11 3.36 13.55 -3.85
N ALA A 12 3.42 12.97 -2.64
CA ALA A 12 2.57 11.88 -2.21
C ALA A 12 1.13 12.36 -2.43
N SER A 13 0.55 11.94 -3.55
CA SER A 13 -0.78 12.34 -3.94
C SER A 13 -1.71 11.45 -3.12
N THR A 14 -2.48 12.04 -2.22
CA THR A 14 -3.59 11.32 -1.57
C THR A 14 -4.50 10.77 -2.66
N LEU A 15 -4.84 9.49 -2.56
CA LEU A 15 -5.74 8.80 -3.46
C LEU A 15 -6.99 8.36 -2.68
N PHE A 16 -8.12 8.26 -3.37
CA PHE A 16 -9.36 7.76 -2.79
C PHE A 16 -9.81 6.52 -3.55
N THR A 17 -10.23 5.47 -2.85
CA THR A 17 -10.86 4.30 -3.46
C THR A 17 -12.33 4.24 -3.11
N LEU A 18 -13.18 3.93 -4.08
CA LEU A 18 -14.60 3.71 -3.88
C LEU A 18 -14.95 2.25 -4.17
N VAL A 19 -15.69 1.63 -3.25
CA VAL A 19 -16.41 0.38 -3.47
C VAL A 19 -17.87 0.57 -3.06
N PHE A 20 -18.81 -0.02 -3.79
CA PHE A 20 -20.22 -0.02 -3.39
C PHE A 20 -21.00 -1.18 -4.01
N PHE A 21 -22.14 -1.53 -3.42
CA PHE A 21 -23.09 -2.47 -3.99
C PHE A 21 -24.49 -2.23 -3.43
N ASP A 22 -25.49 -2.66 -4.19
CA ASP A 22 -26.91 -2.76 -3.80
C ASP A 22 -27.42 -4.01 -4.49
N ARG A 23 -27.77 -5.02 -3.68
CA ARG A 23 -28.04 -6.38 -4.15
C ARG A 23 -29.05 -7.09 -3.25
N SER A 24 -29.79 -8.05 -3.80
CA SER A 24 -30.55 -8.98 -2.96
C SER A 24 -29.60 -9.80 -2.08
N ARG A 25 -29.95 -10.03 -0.81
CA ARG A 25 -29.14 -10.81 0.13
C ARG A 25 -28.86 -12.25 -0.33
N ASP A 26 -29.74 -12.81 -1.15
CA ASP A 26 -29.58 -14.16 -1.73
C ASP A 26 -28.63 -14.20 -2.94
N SER A 27 -28.16 -13.04 -3.42
CA SER A 27 -27.23 -12.96 -4.55
C SER A 27 -25.78 -13.27 -4.18
N ASP A 28 -24.89 -13.32 -5.16
CA ASP A 28 -23.44 -13.39 -4.94
C ASP A 28 -22.88 -11.98 -4.68
N ALA A 29 -22.20 -11.79 -3.55
CA ALA A 29 -21.67 -10.50 -3.11
C ALA A 29 -20.53 -10.01 -4.00
N GLU A 30 -19.62 -10.91 -4.39
CA GLU A 30 -18.45 -10.55 -5.19
C GLU A 30 -18.88 -10.13 -6.60
N ALA A 31 -19.92 -10.79 -7.14
CA ALA A 31 -20.46 -10.47 -8.46
C ALA A 31 -21.21 -9.13 -8.49
N ALA A 32 -21.77 -8.69 -7.36
CA ALA A 32 -22.54 -7.45 -7.26
C ALA A 32 -21.69 -6.22 -6.88
N MET A 33 -20.43 -6.44 -6.49
CA MET A 33 -19.52 -5.37 -6.07
C MET A 33 -19.12 -4.48 -7.25
N ASN A 34 -19.30 -3.17 -7.08
CA ASN A 34 -18.84 -2.15 -8.01
C ASN A 34 -17.56 -1.53 -7.45
N GLY A 35 -16.45 -1.67 -8.18
CA GLY A 35 -15.13 -1.17 -7.79
C GLY A 35 -14.11 -2.28 -7.52
N PRO A 36 -12.95 -1.96 -6.93
CA PRO A 36 -12.56 -0.62 -6.47
C PRO A 36 -12.29 0.35 -7.63
N TYR A 37 -12.87 1.55 -7.53
CA TYR A 37 -12.56 2.68 -8.41
C TYR A 37 -11.58 3.63 -7.74
N LEU A 38 -10.72 4.30 -8.52
CA LEU A 38 -9.68 5.18 -8.00
C LEU A 38 -9.93 6.64 -8.39
N PHE A 39 -9.79 7.55 -7.43
CA PHE A 39 -10.03 8.99 -7.59
C PHE A 39 -8.91 9.83 -6.96
N GLN A 40 -8.74 11.06 -7.45
CA GLN A 40 -7.77 12.02 -6.89
C GLN A 40 -8.35 12.81 -5.72
N THR A 41 -9.67 12.94 -5.67
CA THR A 41 -10.35 13.65 -4.59
C THR A 41 -11.59 12.89 -4.11
N ARG A 42 -11.97 13.10 -2.84
CA ARG A 42 -13.23 12.57 -2.30
C ARG A 42 -14.46 13.08 -3.07
N ALA A 43 -14.42 14.31 -3.56
CA ALA A 43 -15.51 14.90 -4.34
C ALA A 43 -15.77 14.15 -5.65
N GLU A 44 -14.72 13.69 -6.33
CA GLU A 44 -14.87 12.87 -7.55
C GLU A 44 -15.49 11.50 -7.24
N ALA A 45 -15.09 10.88 -6.11
CA ALA A 45 -15.68 9.61 -5.68
C ALA A 45 -17.17 9.76 -5.35
N LEU A 46 -17.54 10.82 -4.63
CA LEU A 46 -18.94 11.17 -4.34
C LEU A 46 -19.74 11.45 -5.61
N GLU A 47 -19.18 12.15 -6.59
CA GLU A 47 -19.86 12.40 -7.86
C GLU A 47 -20.12 11.10 -8.63
N SER A 48 -19.20 10.12 -8.54
CA SER A 48 -19.43 8.79 -9.12
C SER A 48 -20.59 8.06 -8.43
N LEU A 49 -20.69 8.12 -7.10
CA LEU A 49 -21.82 7.57 -6.35
C LEU A 49 -23.12 8.30 -6.67
N TRP A 50 -23.07 9.63 -6.76
CA TRP A 50 -24.22 10.46 -7.09
C TRP A 50 -24.84 10.08 -8.43
N ASN A 51 -24.02 9.85 -9.46
CA ASN A 51 -24.49 9.41 -10.77
C ASN A 51 -25.20 8.05 -10.72
N TYR A 52 -24.80 7.16 -9.80
CA TYR A 52 -25.49 5.91 -9.55
C TYR A 52 -26.80 6.14 -8.79
N VAL A 53 -26.74 6.79 -7.62
CA VAL A 53 -27.88 6.99 -6.71
C VAL A 53 -28.99 7.82 -7.36
N SER A 54 -28.66 8.92 -8.02
CA SER A 54 -29.65 9.79 -8.68
C SER A 54 -30.43 9.07 -9.80
N GLY A 55 -29.83 8.05 -10.44
CA GLY A 55 -30.52 7.20 -11.40
C GLY A 55 -31.38 6.11 -10.75
N ARG A 56 -31.09 5.74 -9.49
CA ARG A 56 -31.75 4.65 -8.76
C ARG A 56 -32.98 5.12 -7.99
N ILE A 57 -32.91 6.27 -7.32
CA ILE A 57 -34.01 6.77 -6.47
C ILE A 57 -35.33 6.85 -7.26
N PRO A 58 -35.39 7.49 -8.45
CA PRO A 58 -36.64 7.58 -9.21
C PRO A 58 -37.20 6.22 -9.63
N ALA A 59 -36.34 5.22 -9.79
CA ALA A 59 -36.71 3.89 -10.26
C ALA A 59 -37.16 2.94 -9.13
N CYS A 60 -36.68 3.15 -7.90
CA CYS A 60 -36.80 2.16 -6.83
C CYS A 60 -37.48 2.70 -5.56
N CYS A 61 -37.30 3.97 -5.21
CA CYS A 61 -37.71 4.50 -3.92
C CYS A 61 -38.12 5.98 -3.97
N ALA A 62 -38.86 6.38 -5.01
CA ALA A 62 -39.30 7.77 -5.19
C ALA A 62 -40.23 8.25 -4.06
N ASP A 63 -41.26 7.48 -3.69
CA ASP A 63 -42.21 7.89 -2.64
C ASP A 63 -41.52 8.01 -1.26
N PRO A 64 -40.73 7.01 -0.79
CA PRO A 64 -39.97 7.14 0.46
C PRO A 64 -38.98 8.32 0.45
N PHE A 65 -38.35 8.59 -0.68
CA PHE A 65 -37.46 9.74 -0.81
C PHE A 65 -38.21 11.06 -0.66
N PHE A 66 -39.40 11.15 -1.25
CA PHE A 66 -40.23 12.34 -1.16
C PHE A 66 -40.61 12.65 0.29
N ASP A 67 -40.92 11.63 1.08
CA ASP A 67 -41.21 11.76 2.51
C ASP A 67 -39.99 12.23 3.34
N GLU A 68 -38.76 11.85 2.92
CA GLU A 68 -37.53 12.22 3.65
C GLU A 68 -36.87 13.51 3.13
N ALA A 69 -37.26 14.01 1.95
CA ALA A 69 -36.57 15.10 1.27
C ALA A 69 -36.43 16.38 2.13
N GLU A 70 -37.45 16.74 2.91
CA GLU A 70 -37.38 17.88 3.83
C GLU A 70 -36.33 17.68 4.93
N SER A 71 -36.21 16.46 5.49
CA SER A 71 -35.20 16.11 6.50
C SER A 71 -33.78 16.20 5.94
N LEU A 72 -33.62 15.89 4.65
CA LEU A 72 -32.36 16.02 3.91
C LEU A 72 -32.05 17.47 3.51
N GLY A 73 -32.89 18.43 3.90
CA GLY A 73 -32.70 19.85 3.63
C GLY A 73 -33.01 20.24 2.19
N LEU A 74 -33.87 19.49 1.50
CA LEU A 74 -34.35 19.78 0.15
C LEU A 74 -35.66 20.56 0.21
N GLU A 75 -35.85 21.48 -0.73
CA GLU A 75 -37.12 22.19 -0.90
C GLU A 75 -38.03 21.37 -1.83
N VAL A 76 -39.16 20.92 -1.30
CA VAL A 76 -40.16 20.14 -2.04
C VAL A 76 -41.30 21.08 -2.44
N GLU A 77 -41.25 21.59 -3.67
CA GLU A 77 -42.29 22.51 -4.18
C GLU A 77 -43.40 21.82 -4.98
N ASP A 78 -43.19 20.56 -5.39
CA ASP A 78 -44.02 19.89 -6.39
C ASP A 78 -44.83 18.71 -5.83
N GLU A 79 -46.16 18.81 -5.89
CA GLU A 79 -47.10 17.72 -5.54
C GLU A 79 -47.24 16.68 -6.66
N THR A 80 -46.54 16.82 -7.80
CA THR A 80 -46.65 15.90 -8.94
C THR A 80 -46.01 14.52 -8.70
N GLY A 81 -45.15 14.40 -7.68
CA GLY A 81 -44.39 13.19 -7.39
C GLY A 81 -43.17 12.97 -8.29
N ASP A 82 -42.80 13.93 -9.17
CA ASP A 82 -41.54 13.87 -9.91
C ASP A 82 -40.39 14.44 -9.06
N ILE A 83 -39.51 13.55 -8.60
CA ILE A 83 -38.35 13.92 -7.78
C ILE A 83 -37.13 14.36 -8.58
N THR A 84 -37.16 14.23 -9.91
CA THR A 84 -36.03 14.54 -10.79
C THR A 84 -35.53 15.98 -10.61
N PRO A 85 -36.40 17.02 -10.57
CA PRO A 85 -35.97 18.40 -10.36
C PRO A 85 -35.30 18.63 -9.00
N ILE A 86 -35.74 17.90 -7.97
CA ILE A 86 -35.18 17.96 -6.62
C ILE A 86 -33.74 17.43 -6.65
N LEU A 87 -33.53 16.26 -7.26
CA LEU A 87 -32.20 15.67 -7.42
C LEU A 87 -31.27 16.57 -8.26
N GLU A 88 -31.75 17.11 -9.38
CA GLU A 88 -30.95 17.98 -10.26
C GLU A 88 -30.50 19.29 -9.59
N SER A 89 -31.27 19.79 -8.62
CA SER A 89 -30.96 21.02 -7.89
C SER A 89 -30.09 20.81 -6.63
N ALA A 90 -29.88 19.56 -6.22
CA ALA A 90 -29.11 19.23 -5.01
C ALA A 90 -27.65 19.70 -5.11
N ASN A 91 -27.19 20.43 -4.09
CA ASN A 91 -25.81 20.85 -3.94
C ASN A 91 -24.92 19.72 -3.39
N ALA A 92 -23.60 19.93 -3.33
CA ALA A 92 -22.66 18.87 -2.93
C ALA A 92 -22.91 18.28 -1.52
N GLU A 93 -23.30 19.09 -0.54
CA GLU A 93 -23.59 18.64 0.82
C GLU A 93 -24.89 17.82 0.86
N GLN A 94 -25.92 18.29 0.16
CA GLN A 94 -27.18 17.57 0.00
C GLN A 94 -26.98 16.24 -0.73
N ARG A 95 -26.17 16.21 -1.80
CA ARG A 95 -25.87 14.99 -2.56
C ARG A 95 -25.26 13.91 -1.68
N GLU A 96 -24.33 14.27 -0.80
CA GLU A 96 -23.73 13.33 0.15
C GLU A 96 -24.77 12.80 1.13
N ALA A 97 -25.61 13.66 1.72
CA ALA A 97 -26.68 13.25 2.61
C ALA A 97 -27.72 12.32 1.92
N ILE A 98 -28.03 12.58 0.65
CA ILE A 98 -28.93 11.74 -0.16
C ILE A 98 -28.29 10.37 -0.46
N ILE A 99 -26.99 10.33 -0.73
CA ILE A 99 -26.24 9.07 -0.90
C ILE A 99 -26.30 8.25 0.39
N ASP A 100 -26.02 8.86 1.53
CA ASP A 100 -26.10 8.21 2.84
C ASP A 100 -27.49 7.62 3.08
N TRP A 101 -28.53 8.44 2.91
CA TRP A 101 -29.91 8.02 3.05
C TRP A 101 -30.25 6.84 2.11
N TYR A 102 -29.84 6.89 0.84
CA TYR A 102 -30.16 5.83 -0.11
C TYR A 102 -29.62 4.48 0.34
N PHE A 103 -28.35 4.43 0.75
CA PHE A 103 -27.72 3.19 1.18
C PHE A 103 -28.25 2.71 2.53
N GLU A 104 -28.59 3.61 3.46
CA GLU A 104 -29.25 3.24 4.72
C GLU A 104 -30.66 2.71 4.49
N TYR A 105 -31.44 3.36 3.62
CA TYR A 105 -32.80 2.95 3.29
C TYR A 105 -32.83 1.62 2.53
N SER A 106 -31.88 1.41 1.62
CA SER A 106 -31.82 0.21 0.77
C SER A 106 -31.24 -1.01 1.50
N ASP A 107 -30.55 -0.85 2.62
CA ASP A 107 -30.06 -1.97 3.43
C ASP A 107 -31.17 -2.43 4.39
N ASP A 108 -31.91 -3.47 3.98
CA ASP A 108 -33.05 -4.01 4.71
C ASP A 108 -32.97 -5.54 4.87
N ASP A 109 -34.07 -6.19 5.24
CA ASP A 109 -34.09 -7.65 5.44
C ASP A 109 -33.92 -8.46 4.14
N GLU A 110 -34.17 -7.86 2.96
CA GLU A 110 -34.14 -8.53 1.65
C GLU A 110 -32.95 -8.06 0.78
N THR A 111 -32.47 -6.86 1.03
CA THR A 111 -31.44 -6.16 0.25
C THR A 111 -30.25 -5.82 1.14
N GLU A 112 -29.05 -6.00 0.60
CA GLU A 112 -27.80 -5.53 1.19
C GLU A 112 -27.30 -4.37 0.34
N ALA A 113 -27.13 -3.20 0.96
CA ALA A 113 -26.64 -2.01 0.31
C ALA A 113 -25.50 -1.40 1.14
N PHE A 114 -24.41 -1.04 0.47
CA PHE A 114 -23.24 -0.48 1.13
C PHE A 114 -22.41 0.35 0.17
N TYR A 115 -21.71 1.35 0.71
CA TYR A 115 -20.62 2.00 0.01
C TYR A 115 -19.49 2.36 0.99
N GLU A 116 -18.27 2.44 0.46
CA GLU A 116 -17.10 2.91 1.21
C GLU A 116 -16.21 3.76 0.32
N ILE A 117 -15.80 4.92 0.84
CA ILE A 117 -14.73 5.74 0.26
C ILE A 117 -13.54 5.71 1.23
N THR A 118 -12.45 5.05 0.83
CA THR A 118 -11.23 4.93 1.62
C THR A 118 -10.18 5.94 1.14
N GLU A 119 -9.60 6.70 2.06
CA GLU A 119 -8.47 7.59 1.79
C GLU A 119 -7.14 6.85 1.94
N HIS A 120 -6.30 6.93 0.90
CA HIS A 120 -4.96 6.36 0.85
C HIS A 120 -3.96 7.51 0.78
N THR A 121 -3.35 7.82 1.91
CA THR A 121 -2.17 8.67 1.92
C THR A 121 -0.96 7.77 1.74
N PRO A 122 -0.16 7.94 0.67
CA PRO A 122 1.10 7.22 0.57
C PRO A 122 1.91 7.54 1.82
N SER A 123 2.31 6.51 2.57
CA SER A 123 3.32 6.68 3.59
C SER A 123 4.49 7.41 2.93
N ALA A 124 5.05 8.41 3.62
CA ALA A 124 6.35 8.95 3.22
C ALA A 124 7.25 7.76 2.87
N PRO A 125 8.05 7.83 1.79
CA PRO A 125 8.95 6.74 1.46
C PRO A 125 9.64 6.35 2.76
N GLU A 126 9.47 5.08 3.18
CA GLU A 126 10.12 4.57 4.38
C GLU A 126 11.54 5.10 4.31
N SER A 127 11.92 5.90 5.31
CA SER A 127 13.22 6.56 5.30
C SER A 127 14.22 5.51 4.89
N GLU A 128 14.88 5.67 3.74
CA GLU A 128 15.87 4.70 3.28
C GLU A 128 16.75 4.42 4.49
N GLU A 129 16.60 3.23 5.08
CA GLU A 129 17.45 2.80 6.18
C GLU A 129 18.87 3.09 5.70
N PRO A 130 19.64 3.91 6.42
CA PRO A 130 20.88 4.45 5.87
C PRO A 130 21.72 3.27 5.39
N LEU A 131 22.00 3.21 4.09
CA LEU A 131 22.71 2.07 3.53
C LEU A 131 24.07 1.94 4.24
N GLU A 132 24.26 0.81 4.90
CA GLU A 132 25.51 0.50 5.57
C GLU A 132 26.45 -0.21 4.60
N ASN A 133 27.74 -0.15 4.90
CA ASN A 133 28.70 -0.91 4.11
C ASN A 133 28.75 -2.35 4.60
N TYR A 134 28.76 -3.30 3.68
CA TYR A 134 28.88 -4.72 3.96
C TYR A 134 30.01 -5.35 3.16
N SER A 135 30.56 -6.42 3.73
CA SER A 135 31.49 -7.33 3.10
C SER A 135 30.82 -8.66 2.82
N VAL A 136 30.74 -9.07 1.55
CA VAL A 136 30.08 -10.32 1.12
C VAL A 136 31.12 -11.30 0.62
N PHE A 137 31.18 -12.48 1.22
CA PHE A 137 32.11 -13.55 0.85
C PHE A 137 31.39 -14.69 0.13
N GLY A 138 31.99 -15.17 -0.95
CA GLY A 138 31.49 -16.28 -1.73
C GLY A 138 32.58 -16.89 -2.60
N PHE A 139 32.19 -17.85 -3.44
CA PHE A 139 33.07 -18.50 -4.38
C PHE A 139 32.31 -19.01 -5.60
N TYR A 140 33.02 -19.22 -6.71
CA TYR A 140 32.47 -19.87 -7.89
C TYR A 140 32.74 -21.38 -7.80
N GLU A 141 31.70 -22.20 -7.83
CA GLU A 141 31.84 -23.66 -7.71
C GLU A 141 32.65 -24.27 -8.84
N GLU A 142 32.48 -23.77 -10.07
CA GLU A 142 33.17 -24.30 -11.25
C GLU A 142 34.69 -24.09 -11.20
N THR A 143 35.13 -22.91 -10.73
CA THR A 143 36.54 -22.53 -10.73
C THR A 143 37.22 -22.71 -9.37
N GLY A 144 36.44 -22.82 -8.30
CA GLY A 144 36.91 -22.77 -6.92
C GLY A 144 37.42 -21.40 -6.47
N GLN A 145 37.25 -20.35 -7.30
CA GLN A 145 37.75 -19.02 -7.00
C GLN A 145 36.85 -18.33 -5.96
N SER A 146 37.42 -17.95 -4.82
CA SER A 146 36.75 -17.12 -3.81
C SER A 146 36.78 -15.64 -4.17
N PHE A 147 35.81 -14.89 -3.64
CA PHE A 147 35.75 -13.44 -3.74
C PHE A 147 35.28 -12.80 -2.44
N LEU A 148 35.58 -11.51 -2.31
CA LEU A 148 35.06 -10.63 -1.27
C LEU A 148 34.55 -9.35 -1.95
N ASP A 149 33.25 -9.09 -1.85
CA ASP A 149 32.63 -7.85 -2.32
C ASP A 149 32.43 -6.84 -1.21
N HIS A 150 32.41 -5.58 -1.63
CA HIS A 150 32.01 -4.45 -0.81
C HIS A 150 30.78 -3.80 -1.43
N VAL A 151 29.67 -3.84 -0.71
CA VAL A 151 28.38 -3.32 -1.18
C VAL A 151 27.76 -2.40 -0.14
N GLN A 152 26.87 -1.53 -0.60
CA GLN A 152 25.99 -0.76 0.28
C GLN A 152 24.62 -1.42 0.29
N ALA A 153 24.09 -1.71 1.47
CA ALA A 153 22.84 -2.44 1.64
C ALA A 153 22.14 -2.05 2.95
N SER A 154 20.86 -2.37 3.03
CA SER A 154 20.04 -2.12 4.23
C SER A 154 20.27 -3.13 5.36
N ASN A 155 20.75 -4.34 5.04
CA ASN A 155 21.10 -5.40 5.98
C ASN A 155 21.98 -6.47 5.28
N GLU A 156 22.42 -7.49 6.02
CA GLU A 156 23.28 -8.58 5.51
C GLU A 156 22.65 -9.37 4.36
N TYR A 157 21.34 -9.60 4.38
CA TYR A 157 20.65 -10.36 3.33
C TYR A 157 20.55 -9.54 2.04
N ASP A 158 20.23 -8.25 2.18
CA ASP A 158 20.23 -7.31 1.06
C ASP A 158 21.64 -7.14 0.47
N ALA A 159 22.69 -7.20 1.29
CA ALA A 159 24.07 -7.19 0.82
C ALA A 159 24.39 -8.39 -0.09
N MET A 160 23.98 -9.61 0.29
CA MET A 160 24.14 -10.80 -0.57
C MET A 160 23.36 -10.64 -1.88
N ARG A 161 22.13 -10.12 -1.81
CA ARG A 161 21.29 -9.86 -2.99
C ARG A 161 21.97 -8.88 -3.96
N VAL A 162 22.49 -7.76 -3.45
CA VAL A 162 23.20 -6.74 -4.26
C VAL A 162 24.46 -7.33 -4.90
N SER A 163 25.25 -8.13 -4.17
CA SER A 163 26.43 -8.79 -4.75
C SER A 163 26.03 -9.79 -5.86
N ALA A 164 24.94 -10.53 -5.69
CA ALA A 164 24.42 -11.51 -6.66
C ALA A 164 24.01 -10.91 -8.00
N GLU A 165 23.55 -9.65 -8.02
CA GLU A 165 23.26 -8.94 -9.28
C GLU A 165 24.49 -8.79 -10.19
N SER A 166 25.68 -8.68 -9.59
CA SER A 166 26.95 -8.57 -10.33
C SER A 166 27.63 -9.92 -10.58
N ARG A 167 27.20 -10.99 -9.88
CA ARG A 167 27.81 -12.32 -9.89
C ARG A 167 26.73 -13.42 -9.80
N PRO A 168 25.87 -13.58 -10.83
CA PRO A 168 24.73 -14.50 -10.77
C PRO A 168 25.14 -15.98 -10.65
N ASP A 169 26.37 -16.33 -11.05
CA ASP A 169 26.87 -17.71 -11.06
C ASP A 169 27.71 -18.06 -9.81
N ALA A 170 27.70 -17.21 -8.79
CA ALA A 170 28.44 -17.39 -7.55
C ALA A 170 27.62 -18.10 -6.45
N THR A 171 28.29 -18.89 -5.61
CA THR A 171 27.76 -19.41 -4.35
C THR A 171 28.19 -18.51 -3.18
N TYR A 172 27.22 -18.09 -2.37
CA TYR A 172 27.41 -17.15 -1.27
C TYR A 172 27.55 -17.86 0.07
N LEU A 173 28.50 -17.42 0.89
CA LEU A 173 28.78 -18.02 2.21
C LEU A 173 28.27 -17.15 3.35
N CYS A 174 28.67 -15.86 3.38
CA CYS A 174 28.26 -14.94 4.43
C CYS A 174 28.36 -13.48 3.99
N ALA A 175 27.62 -12.61 4.69
CA ALA A 175 27.73 -11.17 4.62
C ALA A 175 27.98 -10.65 6.04
N MET A 176 28.84 -9.65 6.16
CA MET A 176 29.26 -9.07 7.43
C MET A 176 29.15 -7.56 7.36
N ALA A 177 28.62 -6.95 8.42
CA ALA A 177 28.58 -5.50 8.54
C ALA A 177 30.01 -4.92 8.56
N GLY A 178 30.19 -3.79 7.87
CA GLY A 178 31.47 -3.11 7.68
C GLY A 178 32.23 -3.54 6.42
N LEU A 179 33.28 -2.77 6.10
CA LEU A 179 34.20 -3.08 5.01
C LEU A 179 35.41 -3.84 5.56
N LEU A 180 35.49 -5.14 5.27
CA LEU A 180 36.69 -5.91 5.55
C LEU A 180 37.82 -5.47 4.60
N ARG A 181 38.79 -4.74 5.14
CA ARG A 181 39.94 -4.28 4.36
C ARG A 181 41.17 -5.09 4.77
N GLU A 182 42.05 -5.36 3.79
CA GLU A 182 43.41 -5.79 4.10
C GLU A 182 44.01 -4.79 5.09
N SER A 183 44.64 -5.28 6.17
CA SER A 183 45.15 -4.53 7.35
C SER A 183 44.14 -4.02 8.39
N ALA A 184 42.83 -4.19 8.21
CA ALA A 184 41.83 -3.90 9.25
C ALA A 184 41.65 -5.03 10.28
N GLY A 185 42.32 -6.17 10.07
CA GLY A 185 42.36 -7.30 11.00
C GLY A 185 41.09 -8.14 10.98
N VAL A 186 41.06 -9.17 10.15
CA VAL A 186 40.13 -10.29 10.35
C VAL A 186 40.93 -11.35 11.10
N ALA A 187 40.63 -11.52 12.39
CA ALA A 187 41.27 -12.55 13.20
C ALA A 187 40.45 -13.83 13.09
N PHE A 188 41.06 -14.85 12.48
CA PHE A 188 40.55 -16.22 12.52
C PHE A 188 41.29 -16.97 13.64
N ALA A 189 40.65 -17.98 14.22
CA ALA A 189 41.28 -18.82 15.25
C ALA A 189 42.48 -19.66 14.73
N GLY A 190 42.95 -19.43 13.49
CA GLY A 190 44.10 -20.07 12.88
C GLY A 190 44.06 -20.05 11.34
N GLU A 191 45.03 -20.69 10.69
CA GLU A 191 45.14 -20.84 9.23
C GLU A 191 44.26 -21.99 8.66
N GLY A 192 43.31 -22.51 9.45
CA GLY A 192 42.39 -23.60 9.08
C GLY A 192 41.30 -23.80 10.13
N VAL A 193 40.41 -24.80 9.92
CA VAL A 193 39.39 -25.17 10.91
C VAL A 193 40.09 -25.79 12.12
N VAL A 194 40.14 -25.05 13.23
CA VAL A 194 40.74 -25.53 14.48
C VAL A 194 39.65 -26.16 15.33
N ASP A 195 39.85 -27.39 15.79
CA ASP A 195 38.88 -28.03 16.68
C ASP A 195 38.87 -27.35 18.06
N ALA A 196 37.73 -27.48 18.75
CA ALA A 196 37.52 -26.81 20.03
C ALA A 196 38.51 -27.24 21.12
N GLN A 197 39.08 -28.45 21.04
CA GLN A 197 40.05 -28.93 22.02
C GLN A 197 41.38 -28.19 21.87
N THR A 198 41.83 -27.95 20.63
CA THR A 198 43.06 -27.21 20.34
C THR A 198 42.98 -25.75 20.82
N ILE A 199 41.80 -25.11 20.70
CA ILE A 199 41.57 -23.74 21.18
C ILE A 199 41.67 -23.68 22.72
N LEU A 200 41.14 -24.69 23.42
CA LEU A 200 41.12 -24.73 24.88
C LEU A 200 42.49 -25.10 25.50
N GLU A 201 43.33 -25.83 24.76
CA GLU A 201 44.68 -26.24 25.20
C GLU A 201 45.76 -25.19 24.93
N GLN A 202 45.48 -24.23 24.04
CA GLN A 202 46.34 -23.08 23.74
C GLN A 202 45.69 -21.78 24.22
N SER A 203 45.54 -21.66 25.55
CA SER A 203 45.54 -20.34 26.22
C SER A 203 46.83 -19.60 25.82
N ASP A 204 47.20 -18.42 26.29
CA ASP A 204 48.43 -17.74 25.82
C ASP A 204 48.43 -17.29 24.33
N VAL A 205 47.83 -18.03 23.39
CA VAL A 205 47.62 -17.68 21.97
C VAL A 205 46.20 -17.14 21.75
N PHE A 206 45.19 -17.75 22.36
CA PHE A 206 43.76 -17.42 22.15
C PHE A 206 43.06 -16.75 23.35
N CYS A 207 43.82 -16.10 24.25
CA CYS A 207 43.30 -15.36 25.40
C CYS A 207 43.07 -13.87 25.13
#